data_AF-A0A1T5L7K5-F1
#
_entry.id   AF-A0A1T5L7K5-F1
#
_cell.length_a   1.000
_cell.length_b   1.000
_cell.length_c   1.000
_cell.angle_alpha   90.00
_cell.angle_beta   90.00
_cell.angle_gamma   90.00
#
_symmetry.space_group_name_H-M   'P 1'
#
loop_
_entity.id
_entity.type
_entity.pdbx_description
1 polymer ?
#
loop_
_entity_poly.entity_id
_entity_poly.type
_entity_poly.pdbx_seq_one_letter_code
_entity_poly.pdbx_strand_id
1 'polypeptide(L)' 'MAFFAFGFIIASMALYVNTITIIKKVKNDQSISDNMIYGILLVGFIAYSMLVIFTD' A
#
# COMPACT_ATOMS: atom_id res chain seq x y z
N MET A 1 -19.31 1.71 2.87
CA MET A 1 -18.78 2.55 1.78
C MET A 1 -17.77 3.61 2.21
N ALA A 2 -18.16 4.70 2.88
CA ALA A 2 -17.27 5.86 3.09
C ALA A 2 -15.93 5.53 3.78
N PHE A 3 -15.94 4.69 4.83
CA PHE A 3 -14.72 4.25 5.51
C PHE A 3 -13.73 3.54 4.58
N PHE A 4 -14.21 2.61 3.75
CA PHE A 4 -13.37 1.88 2.79
C PHE A 4 -12.86 2.78 1.66
N ALA A 5 -13.67 3.76 1.22
CA ALA A 5 -13.24 4.73 0.22
C ALA A 5 -12.12 5.64 0.74
N PHE A 6 -12.26 6.19 1.95
CA PHE A 6 -11.20 7.00 2.57
C PHE A 6 -9.97 6.15 2.91
N GLY A 7 -10.17 4.94 3.42
CA GLY A 7 -9.10 3.98 3.69
C GLY A 7 -8.31 3.61 2.43
N PHE A 8 -9.00 3.37 1.31
CA PHE A 8 -8.38 3.10 0.00
C PHE A 8 -7.45 4.24 -0.44
N ILE A 9 -7.89 5.49 -0.32
CA ILE A 9 -7.09 6.67 -0.69
C ILE A 9 -5.82 6.74 0.16
N ILE A 10 -5.96 6.62 1.49
CA ILE A 10 -4.83 6.70 2.42
C ILE A 10 -3.84 5.55 2.19
N ALA A 11 -4.34 4.33 2.03
CA ALA A 11 -3.50 3.16 1.76
C ALA A 11 -2.74 3.31 0.43
N SER A 12 -3.36 3.88 -0.59
CA SER A 12 -2.73 4.15 -1.88
C SER A 12 -1.61 5.19 -1.77
N MET A 13 -1.82 6.26 -1.00
CA MET A 13 -0.78 7.26 -0.70
C MET A 13 0.39 6.64 0.08
N ALA A 14 0.10 5.81 1.09
CA ALA A 14 1.12 5.11 1.86
C ALA A 14 1.94 4.15 0.98
N LEU A 15 1.28 3.46 0.04
CA LEU A 15 1.94 2.54 -0.89
C LEU A 15 2.89 3.28 -1.85
N TYR A 16 2.49 4.47 -2.32
CA TYR A 16 3.34 5.32 -3.14
C TYR A 16 4.63 5.74 -2.40
N VAL A 17 4.48 6.23 -1.16
CA VAL A 17 5.63 6.62 -0.31
C VAL A 17 6.53 5.42 0.00
N ASN A 18 5.93 4.25 0.27
CA ASN A 18 6.68 3.02 0.50
C ASN A 18 7.48 2.62 -0.75
N THR A 19 6.91 2.76 -1.94
CA THR A 19 7.58 2.46 -3.22
C THR A 19 8.81 3.35 -3.43
N ILE A 20 8.68 4.66 -3.20
CA ILE A 20 9.83 5.59 -3.28
C ILE A 20 10.91 5.20 -2.26
N THR A 21 10.50 4.81 -1.06
CA THR A 21 11.44 4.37 -0.01
C THR A 21 12.20 3.13 -0.42
N ILE A 22 11.53 2.14 -1.02
CA ILE A 22 12.17 0.93 -1.56
C ILE A 22 13.20 1.31 -2.63
N ILE A 23 12.83 2.15 -3.60
CA ILE A 23 13.75 2.58 -4.67
C ILE A 23 15.01 3.24 -4.07
N LYS A 24 14.85 4.12 -3.08
CA LYS A 24 15.97 4.75 -2.39
C LYS A 24 16.83 3.76 -1.61
N LYS A 25 16.21 2.79 -0.92
CA LYS A 25 16.91 1.76 -0.15
C LYS A 25 17.70 0.80 -1.06
N VAL A 26 17.12 0.37 -2.18
CA VAL A 26 17.79 -0.45 -3.19
C VAL A 26 19.00 0.28 -3.75
N LYS A 27 18.88 1.58 -4.05
CA LYS A 27 20.01 2.40 -4.52
C LYS A 27 21.16 2.49 -3.51
N ASN A 28 20.86 2.34 -2.22
CA ASN A 28 21.84 2.40 -1.14
C ASN A 28 22.24 1.01 -0.61
N ASP A 29 21.92 -0.08 -1.34
CA ASP A 29 22.16 -1.47 -0.95
C ASP A 29 21.62 -1.85 0.46
N GLN A 30 20.51 -1.23 0.86
CA GLN A 30 19.86 -1.47 2.14
C GLN A 30 18.76 -2.55 2.04
N SER A 31 18.52 -3.26 3.14
CA SER A 31 17.43 -4.23 3.21
C SER A 31 16.06 -3.58 3.00
N ILE A 32 15.25 -4.25 2.17
CA ILE A 32 13.88 -3.84 1.81
C ILE A 32 12.80 -4.82 2.29
N SER A 33 13.14 -5.86 3.07
CA SER A 33 12.18 -6.90 3.49
C SER A 33 10.95 -6.31 4.19
N ASP A 34 11.16 -5.38 5.11
CA ASP A 34 10.09 -4.79 5.91
C ASP A 34 9.17 -3.93 5.04
N ASN A 35 9.76 -3.19 4.11
CA ASN A 35 9.02 -2.40 3.14
C ASN A 35 8.23 -3.27 2.15
N MET A 36 8.76 -4.45 1.78
CA MET A 36 8.01 -5.41 0.96
C MET A 36 6.80 -5.96 1.72
N ILE A 37 6.98 -6.43 2.96
CA ILE A 37 5.87 -6.97 3.77
C ILE A 37 4.79 -5.91 3.97
N TYR A 38 5.19 -4.69 4.32
CA TYR A 38 4.27 -3.56 4.45
C TYR A 38 3.55 -3.23 3.13
N GLY A 39 4.27 -3.28 2.01
CA GLY A 39 3.69 -3.08 0.67
C GLY A 39 2.63 -4.13 0.32
N ILE A 40 2.90 -5.41 0.62
CA ILE A 40 1.95 -6.50 0.40
C ILE A 40 0.67 -6.31 1.22
N LEU A 41 0.80 -5.92 2.49
CA LEU A 41 -0.35 -5.63 3.35
C LEU A 41 -1.20 -4.48 2.81
N LEU A 42 -0.57 -3.39 2.36
CA LEU A 42 -1.27 -2.26 1.75
C LEU A 42 -2.00 -2.64 0.47
N VAL A 43 -1.36 -3.39 -0.42
CA VAL A 43 -1.99 -3.88 -1.66
C VAL A 43 -3.19 -4.78 -1.35
N GLY A 44 -3.05 -5.68 -0.37
CA GLY A 44 -4.16 -6.53 0.09
C GLY A 44 -5.35 -5.73 0.63
N PHE A 45 -5.08 -4.71 1.45
CA PHE A 45 -6.12 -3.83 1.98
C PHE A 45 -6.81 -2.99 0.88
N ILE A 46 -6.04 -2.49 -0.10
CA ILE A 46 -6.56 -1.77 -1.26
C ILE A 46 -7.49 -2.68 -2.08
N ALA A 47 -7.06 -3.90 -2.38
CA ALA A 47 -7.85 -4.87 -3.14
C ALA A 47 -9.15 -5.23 -2.41
N TYR A 48 -9.10 -5.46 -1.10
CA TYR A 48 -10.28 -5.71 -0.29
C TYR A 48 -11.23 -4.50 -0.27
N SER A 49 -10.69 -3.29 -0.13
CA SER A 49 -11.49 -2.06 -0.15
C SER A 49 -12.19 -1.86 -1.48
N MET A 50 -11.51 -2.14 -2.61
CA MET A 50 -12.13 -2.11 -3.93
C MET A 50 -13.25 -3.14 -4.05
N LEU A 51 -13.01 -4.38 -3.64
CA LEU A 51 -14.04 -5.42 -3.68
C LEU A 51 -15.30 -4.99 -2.92
N VAL A 52 -15.17 -4.50 -1.69
CA VAL A 52 -16.30 -4.03 -0.89
C VAL A 52 -17.02 -2.86 -1.58
N ILE A 53 -16.30 -1.90 -2.15
CA ILE A 53 -16.91 -0.75 -2.84
C ILE A 53 -17.66 -1.15 -4.13
N PHE A 54 -17.20 -2.18 -4.84
CA PHE A 54 -17.84 -2.62 -6.08
C PHE A 54 -18.93 -3.69 -5.90
N THR A 55 -19.00 -4.33 -4.73
CA THR A 55 -19.93 -5.43 -4.46
C THR A 55 -21.16 -4.98 -3.65
N ASP A 56 -21.05 -3.93 -2.84
CA ASP A 56 -22.19 -3.20 -2.23
C ASP A 56 -22.77 -2.15 -3.21
#